data_AF-A0AAE9MV38-F1
#
_entry.id   AF-A0AAE9MV38-F1
#
_cell.length_a   1.000
_cell.length_b   1.000
_cell.length_c   1.000
_cell.angle_alpha   90.00
_cell.angle_beta   90.00
_cell.angle_gamma   90.00
#
_symmetry.space_group_name_H-M   'P 1'
#
loop_
_entity.id
_entity.type
_entity.pdbx_description
1 polymer ?
#
loop_
_entity_poly.entity_id
_entity_poly.type
_entity_poly.pdbx_seq_one_letter_code
_entity_poly.pdbx_strand_id
1 'polypeptide(L)'
;MGLRQRAEAVSINNYRPQNVPAEDSPFFNAKKYFEAFLKELHIGKGGFLIKTNEDFYNLCFASGFDITTFHRCMILSQIIEGLQVKENEWFSISNIALIKNFFSSQEYISITDIILYSIEKEKAFLFLVRSQKDIYRDSFDSKKAYISLKKIIPIYEKHRSIIEITRPVYPFQHGTNTIMLKIKSALNFNNTAHLLKIAFFHIFPDTVKLQSNLNILQLYYSMTNKILSLIGKSNMAILGMDNCLYISIFSSENLPIDIYIKKITASLANIYGEDLCAKLLIDYTGTSKNINEIKDFFKAVINDKTS
;
A
#
# COMPACT_ATOMS: atom_id res chain seq x y z
N MET A 1 -27.33 -27.07 -17.37
CA MET A 1 -26.54 -26.13 -18.18
C MET A 1 -27.01 -24.73 -17.84
N GLY A 2 -26.35 -24.15 -16.84
CA GLY A 2 -26.85 -23.01 -16.07
C GLY A 2 -26.21 -21.69 -16.48
N LEU A 3 -26.82 -20.62 -15.96
CA LEU A 3 -26.57 -19.18 -16.09
C LEU A 3 -25.09 -18.72 -16.29
N ARG A 4 -24.09 -19.54 -15.99
CA ARG A 4 -22.66 -19.29 -16.24
C ARG A 4 -22.32 -19.04 -17.72
N GLN A 5 -22.86 -19.83 -18.65
CA GLN A 5 -22.56 -19.65 -20.08
C GLN A 5 -23.21 -18.39 -20.69
N ARG A 6 -24.30 -17.88 -20.09
CA ARG A 6 -24.91 -16.62 -20.53
C ARG A 6 -24.18 -15.39 -20.00
N ALA A 7 -23.46 -15.48 -18.87
CA ALA A 7 -22.62 -14.40 -18.36
C ALA A 7 -21.31 -14.26 -19.16
N GLU A 8 -20.76 -15.36 -19.68
CA GLU A 8 -19.54 -15.34 -20.50
C GLU A 8 -19.79 -14.81 -21.92
N ALA A 9 -21.00 -14.96 -22.47
CA ALA A 9 -21.34 -14.48 -23.81
C ALA A 9 -21.61 -12.95 -23.90
N VAL A 10 -21.89 -12.28 -22.77
CA VAL A 10 -22.20 -10.83 -22.74
C VAL A 10 -20.97 -9.98 -22.43
N SER A 11 -19.86 -10.57 -21.94
CA SER A 11 -18.67 -9.82 -21.51
C SER A 11 -17.61 -9.60 -22.59
N ILE A 12 -17.72 -10.23 -23.77
CA ILE A 12 -16.63 -10.26 -24.76
C ILE A 12 -16.71 -9.11 -25.79
N ASN A 13 -17.85 -8.45 -25.98
CA ASN A 13 -18.02 -7.56 -27.15
C ASN A 13 -18.03 -6.05 -26.91
N ASN A 14 -17.76 -5.51 -25.72
CA ASN A 14 -17.70 -4.04 -25.54
C ASN A 14 -16.82 -3.55 -24.38
N TYR A 15 -15.62 -4.10 -24.20
CA TYR A 15 -14.64 -3.47 -23.31
C TYR A 15 -13.31 -3.24 -24.04
N ARG A 16 -13.17 -2.06 -24.62
CA ARG A 16 -11.84 -1.49 -24.85
C ARG A 16 -11.26 -1.22 -23.46
N PRO A 17 -10.10 -1.77 -23.07
CA PRO A 17 -9.42 -1.29 -21.89
C PRO A 17 -9.20 0.21 -22.09
N GLN A 18 -9.76 1.03 -21.20
CA GLN A 18 -9.34 2.42 -21.12
C GLN A 18 -7.85 2.38 -20.79
N ASN A 19 -7.04 2.82 -21.75
CA ASN A 19 -5.62 3.07 -21.56
C ASN A 19 -5.47 3.87 -20.26
N VAL A 20 -4.80 3.31 -19.28
CA VAL A 20 -4.30 4.05 -18.12
C VAL A 20 -3.20 4.95 -18.67
N PRO A 21 -3.38 6.28 -18.81
CA PRO A 21 -2.31 7.12 -19.30
C PRO A 21 -1.49 7.57 -18.09
N ALA A 22 -0.22 7.14 -18.06
CA ALA A 22 0.95 7.85 -17.52
C ALA A 22 2.15 6.89 -17.51
N GLU A 23 2.68 6.53 -18.69
CA GLU A 23 3.82 5.59 -18.79
C GLU A 23 5.14 6.12 -18.18
N ASP A 24 5.23 7.41 -17.83
CA ASP A 24 6.46 8.06 -17.36
C ASP A 24 6.44 8.58 -15.91
N SER A 25 5.54 8.09 -15.03
CA SER A 25 5.60 8.48 -13.61
C SER A 25 6.63 7.66 -12.81
N PRO A 26 7.27 8.23 -11.76
CA PRO A 26 8.21 7.48 -10.92
C PRO A 26 7.65 6.19 -10.33
N PHE A 27 6.38 6.16 -9.92
CA PHE A 27 5.74 4.95 -9.39
C PHE A 27 5.64 3.84 -10.44
N PHE A 28 5.09 4.15 -11.62
CA PHE A 28 4.88 3.15 -12.67
C PHE A 28 6.21 2.66 -13.24
N ASN A 29 7.19 3.56 -13.38
CA ASN A 29 8.55 3.21 -13.78
C ASN A 29 9.20 2.23 -12.79
N ALA A 30 9.19 2.55 -11.50
CA ALA A 30 9.72 1.65 -10.47
C ALA A 30 9.04 0.27 -10.50
N LYS A 31 7.71 0.24 -10.70
CA LYS A 31 6.94 -1.01 -10.81
C LYS A 31 7.37 -1.85 -12.02
N LYS A 32 7.46 -1.22 -13.20
CA LYS A 32 7.90 -1.86 -14.44
C LYS A 32 9.29 -2.46 -14.31
N TYR A 33 10.24 -1.73 -13.70
CA TYR A 33 11.58 -2.25 -13.46
C TYR A 33 11.59 -3.45 -12.51
N PHE A 34 10.81 -3.40 -11.44
CA PHE A 34 10.71 -4.51 -10.49
C PHE A 34 10.08 -5.77 -11.11
N GLU A 35 9.01 -5.62 -11.89
CA GLU A 35 8.38 -6.73 -12.61
C GLU A 35 9.31 -7.33 -13.68
N ALA A 36 10.07 -6.49 -14.39
CA ALA A 36 11.09 -6.95 -15.33
C ALA A 36 12.21 -7.73 -14.62
N PHE A 37 12.63 -7.28 -13.44
CA PHE A 37 13.60 -7.98 -12.60
C PHE A 37 13.09 -9.37 -12.19
N LEU A 38 11.85 -9.49 -11.70
CA LEU A 38 11.25 -10.78 -11.37
C LEU A 38 11.20 -11.73 -12.57
N LYS A 39 10.84 -11.19 -13.75
CA LYS A 39 10.83 -11.95 -15.01
C LYS A 39 12.22 -12.42 -15.43
N GLU A 40 13.26 -11.59 -15.26
CA GLU A 40 14.67 -11.95 -15.54
C GLU A 40 15.14 -13.10 -14.64
N LEU A 41 14.69 -13.12 -13.38
CA LEU A 41 14.96 -14.19 -12.42
C LEU A 41 14.04 -15.40 -12.56
N HIS A 42 13.04 -15.34 -13.44
CA HIS A 42 12.01 -16.37 -13.58
C HIS A 42 11.24 -16.67 -12.28
N ILE A 43 11.03 -15.64 -11.45
CA ILE A 43 10.29 -15.75 -10.19
C ILE A 43 8.93 -15.06 -10.36
N GLY A 44 7.85 -15.76 -10.04
CA GLY A 44 6.50 -15.23 -10.20
C GLY A 44 6.10 -14.21 -9.12
N LYS A 45 6.72 -14.29 -7.92
CA LYS A 45 6.30 -13.55 -6.73
C LYS A 45 7.45 -12.85 -6.02
N GLY A 46 7.25 -11.59 -5.68
CA GLY A 46 8.21 -10.87 -4.87
C GLY A 46 7.75 -9.48 -4.44
N GLY A 47 8.55 -8.87 -3.57
CA GLY A 47 8.36 -7.49 -3.12
C GLY A 47 9.55 -7.07 -2.25
N PHE A 48 9.33 -6.06 -1.42
CA PHE A 48 10.30 -5.61 -0.43
C PHE A 48 9.71 -5.74 0.97
N LEU A 49 10.42 -6.40 1.87
CA LEU A 49 10.09 -6.40 3.29
C LEU A 49 10.78 -5.21 3.95
N ILE A 50 9.99 -4.27 4.46
CA ILE A 50 10.48 -3.06 5.10
C ILE A 50 10.14 -3.07 6.58
N LYS A 51 11.15 -2.91 7.44
CA LYS A 51 10.98 -2.86 8.90
C LYS A 51 10.18 -1.62 9.29
N THR A 52 9.21 -1.80 10.17
CA THR A 52 8.42 -0.73 10.78
C THR A 52 8.91 -0.41 12.19
N ASN A 53 8.36 0.64 12.79
CA ASN A 53 8.69 1.04 14.15
C ASN A 53 8.15 0.08 15.23
N GLU A 54 7.29 -0.86 14.85
CA GLU A 54 6.62 -1.81 15.76
C GLU A 54 7.24 -3.21 15.64
N ASP A 55 8.50 -3.30 15.20
CA ASP A 55 9.29 -4.53 15.10
C ASP A 55 8.67 -5.65 14.23
N PHE A 56 8.01 -5.25 13.16
CA PHE A 56 7.62 -6.14 12.06
C PHE A 56 8.07 -5.61 10.71
N TYR A 57 8.15 -6.50 9.73
CA TYR A 57 8.41 -6.20 8.33
C TYR A 57 7.13 -6.28 7.52
N ASN A 58 6.78 -5.19 6.84
CA ASN A 58 5.64 -5.17 5.92
C ASN A 58 6.08 -5.49 4.51
N LEU A 59 5.28 -6.31 3.81
CA LEU A 59 5.43 -6.49 2.38
C LEU A 59 4.98 -5.24 1.62
N CYS A 60 5.94 -4.62 0.95
CA CYS A 60 5.78 -3.45 0.10
C CYS A 60 6.04 -3.84 -1.36
N PHE A 61 5.40 -3.14 -2.30
CA PHE A 61 5.62 -3.28 -3.74
C PHE A 61 5.39 -4.70 -4.28
N ALA A 62 4.50 -5.45 -3.62
CA ALA A 62 4.14 -6.82 -3.90
C ALA A 62 3.80 -7.07 -5.38
N SER A 63 4.32 -8.14 -5.95
CA SER A 63 4.01 -8.62 -7.29
C SER A 63 3.73 -10.12 -7.26
N GLY A 64 2.74 -10.56 -8.02
CA GLY A 64 2.36 -11.97 -8.14
C GLY A 64 1.66 -12.60 -6.92
N PHE A 65 1.52 -11.86 -5.82
CA PHE A 65 0.80 -12.33 -4.63
C PHE A 65 -0.71 -12.15 -4.76
N ASP A 66 -1.48 -12.96 -4.05
CA ASP A 66 -2.88 -12.68 -3.81
C ASP A 66 -3.07 -11.56 -2.75
N ILE A 67 -4.25 -10.94 -2.76
CA ILE A 67 -4.57 -9.81 -1.88
C ILE A 67 -4.58 -10.22 -0.40
N THR A 68 -4.97 -11.45 -0.09
CA THR A 68 -5.00 -11.94 1.30
C THR A 68 -3.60 -12.01 1.86
N THR A 69 -2.64 -12.54 1.10
CA THR A 69 -1.23 -12.55 1.50
C THR A 69 -0.66 -11.15 1.57
N PHE A 70 -0.95 -10.28 0.61
CA PHE A 70 -0.48 -8.89 0.66
C PHE A 70 -0.88 -8.19 1.97
N HIS A 71 -2.11 -8.41 2.45
CA HIS A 71 -2.56 -7.90 3.74
C HIS A 71 -1.98 -8.61 4.97
N ARG A 72 -1.73 -9.92 4.89
CA ARG A 72 -1.25 -10.74 6.02
C ARG A 72 0.26 -10.75 6.17
N CYS A 73 1.00 -10.37 5.14
CA CYS A 73 2.46 -10.46 5.12
C CYS A 73 3.11 -9.36 5.98
N MET A 74 3.06 -9.60 7.29
CA MET A 74 3.68 -8.81 8.35
C MET A 74 4.57 -9.73 9.19
N ILE A 75 5.85 -9.82 8.84
CA ILE A 75 6.78 -10.78 9.44
C ILE A 75 7.37 -10.18 10.72
N LEU A 76 7.25 -10.85 11.86
CA LEU A 76 7.87 -10.43 13.11
C LEU A 76 9.39 -10.35 12.97
N SER A 77 10.02 -9.30 13.51
CA SER A 77 11.45 -9.08 13.29
C SER A 77 12.33 -10.20 13.82
N GLN A 78 11.91 -10.82 14.93
CA GLN A 78 12.56 -11.97 15.57
C GLN A 78 12.78 -13.15 14.61
N ILE A 79 11.88 -13.35 13.64
CA ILE A 79 12.01 -14.44 12.65
C ILE A 79 13.20 -14.17 11.73
N ILE A 80 13.41 -12.90 11.34
CA ILE A 80 14.52 -12.51 10.46
C ILE A 80 15.83 -12.35 11.25
N GLU A 81 15.77 -11.81 12.47
CA GLU A 81 16.93 -11.66 13.35
C GLU A 81 17.57 -13.02 13.68
N GLY A 82 16.76 -14.08 13.81
CA GLY A 82 17.23 -15.46 14.00
C GLY A 82 18.08 -16.01 12.83
N LEU A 83 18.09 -15.36 11.66
CA LEU A 83 18.85 -15.79 10.48
C LEU A 83 20.30 -15.27 10.45
N GLN A 84 20.74 -14.51 11.46
CA GLN A 84 22.09 -13.90 11.53
C GLN A 84 22.45 -13.12 10.24
N VAL A 85 21.53 -12.28 9.79
CA VAL A 85 21.62 -11.57 8.52
C VAL A 85 22.87 -10.69 8.43
N LYS A 86 23.59 -10.82 7.32
CA LYS A 86 24.61 -9.89 6.83
C LYS A 86 24.07 -9.07 5.66
N GLU A 87 24.52 -7.83 5.57
CA GLU A 87 24.14 -6.92 4.49
C GLU A 87 24.69 -7.42 3.14
N ASN A 88 23.95 -7.19 2.06
CA ASN A 88 24.31 -7.57 0.69
C ASN A 88 24.50 -9.08 0.43
N GLU A 89 23.92 -9.93 1.28
CA GLU A 89 23.95 -11.38 1.16
C GLU A 89 22.55 -11.98 0.91
N TRP A 90 22.53 -13.16 0.29
CA TRP A 90 21.33 -13.96 0.08
C TRP A 90 21.09 -14.91 1.25
N PHE A 91 19.84 -15.03 1.66
CA PHE A 91 19.39 -15.95 2.71
C PHE A 91 18.19 -16.74 2.20
N SER A 92 18.06 -17.99 2.66
CA SER A 92 16.86 -18.79 2.43
C SER A 92 16.18 -19.07 3.76
N ILE A 93 14.84 -18.95 3.80
CA ILE A 93 14.07 -19.37 4.97
C ILE A 93 13.84 -20.88 4.87
N SER A 94 14.64 -21.65 5.61
CA SER A 94 14.59 -23.11 5.61
C SER A 94 13.34 -23.67 6.31
N ASN A 95 12.83 -23.00 7.34
CA ASN A 95 11.62 -23.40 8.06
C ASN A 95 10.42 -22.53 7.66
N ILE A 96 9.83 -22.85 6.51
CA ILE A 96 8.66 -22.15 5.95
C ILE A 96 7.43 -22.22 6.90
N ALA A 97 7.38 -23.18 7.83
CA ALA A 97 6.27 -23.27 8.79
C ALA A 97 6.18 -22.04 9.71
N LEU A 98 7.30 -21.38 10.02
CA LEU A 98 7.33 -20.16 10.86
C LEU A 98 6.56 -19.00 10.26
N ILE A 99 6.38 -18.99 8.95
CA ILE A 99 5.78 -17.90 8.19
C ILE A 99 4.44 -18.27 7.56
N LYS A 100 3.91 -19.46 7.88
CA LYS A 100 2.65 -19.99 7.35
C LYS A 100 1.49 -19.01 7.47
N ASN A 101 1.39 -18.34 8.62
CA ASN A 101 0.25 -17.45 8.92
C ASN A 101 0.28 -16.13 8.11
N PHE A 102 1.41 -15.83 7.47
CA PHE A 102 1.58 -14.61 6.66
C PHE A 102 1.09 -14.77 5.21
N PHE A 103 0.76 -15.99 4.79
CA PHE A 103 0.26 -16.31 3.46
C PHE A 103 -1.19 -16.79 3.53
N SER A 104 -1.91 -16.65 2.41
CA SER A 104 -3.13 -17.40 2.19
C SER A 104 -2.83 -18.91 2.12
N SER A 105 -3.80 -19.75 2.51
CA SER A 105 -3.61 -21.20 2.47
C SER A 105 -3.26 -21.70 1.07
N GLN A 106 -3.86 -21.11 0.04
CA GLN A 106 -3.65 -21.49 -1.37
C GLN A 106 -2.27 -21.06 -1.87
N GLU A 107 -1.73 -19.96 -1.37
CA GLU A 107 -0.37 -19.56 -1.68
C GLU A 107 0.64 -20.39 -0.94
N TYR A 108 0.48 -20.54 0.38
CA TYR A 108 1.41 -21.26 1.24
C TYR A 108 1.74 -22.66 0.71
N ILE A 109 0.72 -23.44 0.35
CA ILE A 109 0.89 -24.82 -0.16
C ILE A 109 1.73 -24.86 -1.44
N SER A 110 1.71 -23.78 -2.22
CA SER A 110 2.45 -23.71 -3.48
C SER A 110 3.87 -23.18 -3.32
N ILE A 111 4.30 -22.74 -2.14
CA ILE A 111 5.64 -22.19 -1.92
C ILE A 111 6.66 -23.34 -1.94
N THR A 112 7.77 -23.10 -2.62
CA THR A 112 8.91 -24.03 -2.69
C THR A 112 10.10 -23.48 -1.92
N ASP A 113 10.46 -22.22 -2.19
CA ASP A 113 11.55 -21.53 -1.53
C ASP A 113 11.17 -20.08 -1.24
N ILE A 114 11.76 -19.54 -0.17
CA ILE A 114 11.68 -18.11 0.14
C ILE A 114 13.09 -17.59 0.31
N ILE A 115 13.41 -16.61 -0.53
CA ILE A 115 14.75 -16.08 -0.71
C ILE A 115 14.71 -14.61 -0.30
N LEU A 116 15.62 -14.23 0.59
CA LEU A 116 15.82 -12.87 1.05
C LEU A 116 17.16 -12.36 0.54
N TYR A 117 17.22 -11.10 0.13
CA TYR A 117 18.48 -10.38 -0.01
C TYR A 117 18.45 -9.15 0.89
N SER A 118 19.43 -9.01 1.79
CA SER A 118 19.52 -7.84 2.65
C SER A 118 20.04 -6.65 1.84
N ILE A 119 19.16 -5.67 1.59
CA ILE A 119 19.52 -4.43 0.91
C ILE A 119 20.09 -3.44 1.93
N GLU A 120 19.38 -3.28 3.04
CA GLU A 120 19.84 -2.51 4.19
C GLU A 120 19.79 -3.42 5.39
N LYS A 121 20.90 -3.52 6.11
CA LYS A 121 21.01 -4.38 7.29
C LYS A 121 19.81 -4.17 8.23
N GLU A 122 19.07 -5.26 8.48
CA GLU A 122 17.93 -5.32 9.42
C GLU A 122 16.78 -4.31 9.14
N LYS A 123 16.78 -3.64 7.99
CA LYS A 123 15.77 -2.62 7.65
C LYS A 123 14.99 -2.96 6.40
N ALA A 124 15.67 -3.46 5.38
CA ALA A 124 15.05 -3.71 4.09
C ALA A 124 15.59 -4.97 3.44
N PHE A 125 14.67 -5.81 2.98
CA PHE A 125 14.99 -7.03 2.27
C PHE A 125 14.24 -7.08 0.94
N LEU A 126 14.93 -7.48 -0.12
CA LEU A 126 14.27 -8.01 -1.29
C LEU A 126 13.69 -9.38 -0.91
N PHE A 127 12.39 -9.55 -1.12
CA PHE A 127 11.64 -10.74 -0.76
C PHE A 127 11.19 -11.46 -2.02
N LEU A 128 11.70 -12.65 -2.25
CA LEU A 128 11.40 -13.47 -3.42
C LEU A 128 10.80 -14.79 -2.98
N VAL A 129 9.69 -15.18 -3.61
CA VAL A 129 8.97 -16.41 -3.27
C VAL A 129 8.85 -17.25 -4.52
N ARG A 130 9.50 -18.42 -4.50
CA ARG A 130 9.39 -19.41 -5.58
C ARG A 130 8.20 -20.31 -5.31
N SER A 131 7.48 -20.66 -6.37
CA SER A 131 6.25 -21.43 -6.26
C SER A 131 6.17 -22.55 -7.30
N GLN A 132 5.49 -23.65 -6.96
CA GLN A 132 5.14 -24.71 -7.91
C GLN A 132 4.27 -24.21 -9.08
N LYS A 133 3.63 -23.05 -8.90
CA LYS A 133 2.81 -22.34 -9.89
C LYS A 133 3.62 -21.45 -10.82
N ASP A 134 4.93 -21.27 -10.57
CA ASP A 134 5.77 -20.49 -11.45
C ASP A 134 5.90 -21.19 -12.82
N ILE A 135 5.96 -20.38 -13.88
CA ILE A 135 6.06 -20.87 -15.27
C ILE A 135 7.37 -21.65 -15.46
N TYR A 136 8.42 -21.19 -14.79
CA TYR A 136 9.76 -21.78 -14.83
C TYR A 136 10.06 -22.42 -13.48
N ARG A 137 10.55 -23.66 -13.50
CA ARG A 137 10.79 -24.46 -12.29
C ARG A 137 12.27 -24.71 -12.01
N ASP A 138 13.16 -24.13 -12.83
CA ASP A 138 14.61 -24.27 -12.69
C ASP A 138 15.08 -23.73 -11.35
N SER A 139 16.09 -24.37 -10.76
CA SER A 139 16.71 -23.95 -9.50
C SER A 139 17.13 -22.48 -9.54
N PHE A 140 17.02 -21.79 -8.41
CA PHE A 140 17.47 -20.40 -8.29
C PHE A 140 18.95 -20.26 -8.62
N ASP A 141 19.26 -19.52 -9.69
CA ASP A 141 20.63 -19.18 -10.07
C ASP A 141 21.07 -17.90 -9.35
N SER A 142 21.77 -18.08 -8.23
CA SER A 142 22.30 -16.97 -7.43
C SER A 142 23.29 -16.08 -8.21
N LYS A 143 24.05 -16.63 -9.16
CA LYS A 143 25.01 -15.87 -9.98
C LYS A 143 24.27 -14.94 -10.94
N LYS A 144 23.25 -15.45 -11.63
CA LYS A 144 22.36 -14.63 -12.47
C LYS A 144 21.67 -13.57 -11.63
N ALA A 145 21.18 -13.94 -10.45
CA ALA A 145 20.53 -13.01 -9.53
C ALA A 145 21.45 -11.86 -9.09
N TYR A 146 22.72 -12.10 -8.81
CA TYR A 146 23.70 -11.05 -8.50
C TYR A 146 23.91 -10.05 -9.64
N ILE A 147 23.86 -10.51 -10.90
CA ILE A 147 23.97 -9.61 -12.06
C ILE A 147 22.73 -8.71 -12.16
N SER A 148 21.53 -9.29 -12.00
CA SER A 148 20.28 -8.53 -12.03
C SER A 148 20.16 -7.58 -10.82
N LEU A 149 20.73 -7.95 -9.66
CA LEU A 149 20.75 -7.09 -8.47
C LEU A 149 21.43 -5.74 -8.73
N LYS A 150 22.53 -5.73 -9.50
CA LYS A 150 23.23 -4.48 -9.85
C LYS A 150 22.35 -3.46 -10.57
N LYS A 151 21.25 -3.92 -11.19
CA LYS A 151 20.25 -3.06 -11.84
C LYS A 151 19.16 -2.61 -10.87
N ILE A 152 18.67 -3.50 -10.00
CA ILE A 152 17.51 -3.21 -9.15
C ILE A 152 17.86 -2.42 -7.88
N ILE A 153 19.05 -2.59 -7.31
CA ILE A 153 19.44 -1.89 -6.07
C ILE A 153 19.46 -0.36 -6.25
N PRO A 154 20.08 0.21 -7.30
CA PRO A 154 20.01 1.66 -7.53
C PRO A 154 18.59 2.18 -7.73
N ILE A 155 17.70 1.35 -8.31
CA ILE A 155 16.28 1.68 -8.50
C ILE A 155 15.56 1.69 -7.15
N TYR A 156 15.83 0.70 -6.29
CA TYR A 156 15.34 0.66 -4.92
C TYR A 156 15.79 1.92 -4.17
N GLU A 157 17.07 2.25 -4.17
CA GLU A 157 17.60 3.42 -3.46
C GLU A 157 16.95 4.72 -3.94
N LYS A 158 16.83 4.90 -5.27
CA LYS A 158 16.18 6.06 -5.89
C LYS A 158 14.69 6.18 -5.53
N HIS A 159 13.99 5.05 -5.42
CA HIS A 159 12.54 5.02 -5.25
C HIS A 159 12.08 4.49 -3.88
N ARG A 160 12.99 4.41 -2.90
CA ARG A 160 12.72 3.84 -1.57
C ARG A 160 11.46 4.41 -0.94
N SER A 161 11.35 5.74 -0.89
CA SER A 161 10.20 6.41 -0.29
C SER A 161 8.87 6.09 -0.99
N ILE A 162 8.89 5.78 -2.29
CA ILE A 162 7.72 5.36 -3.06
C ILE A 162 7.38 3.89 -2.76
N ILE A 163 8.40 3.05 -2.63
CA ILE A 163 8.25 1.63 -2.27
C ILE A 163 7.61 1.50 -0.89
N GLU A 164 8.12 2.21 0.11
CA GLU A 164 7.66 2.13 1.50
C GLU A 164 6.18 2.50 1.69
N ILE A 165 5.68 3.48 0.93
CA ILE A 165 4.28 3.92 1.03
C ILE A 165 3.29 2.94 0.39
N THR A 166 3.74 1.94 -0.36
CA THR A 166 2.84 0.93 -0.97
C THR A 166 2.38 -0.15 -0.01
N ARG A 167 2.91 -0.17 1.22
CA ARG A 167 2.46 -1.07 2.27
C ARG A 167 0.94 -1.05 2.42
N PRO A 168 0.30 -2.17 2.82
CA PRO A 168 -1.11 -2.18 3.12
C PRO A 168 -1.48 -1.04 4.06
N VAL A 169 -2.51 -0.26 3.70
CA VAL A 169 -3.17 0.61 4.67
C VAL A 169 -4.02 -0.32 5.51
N TYR A 170 -3.39 -0.94 6.53
CA TYR A 170 -4.16 -1.67 7.53
C TYR A 170 -5.20 -0.70 8.10
N PRO A 171 -6.47 -1.10 8.28
CA PRO A 171 -7.51 -0.18 8.68
C PRO A 171 -7.10 0.56 9.96
N PHE A 172 -6.81 1.85 9.82
CA PHE A 172 -6.89 2.82 10.90
C PHE A 172 -8.38 3.06 11.21
N GLN A 173 -9.10 1.99 11.58
CA GLN A 173 -10.24 2.19 12.44
C GLN A 173 -9.66 2.35 13.83
N HIS A 174 -9.15 3.55 14.10
CA HIS A 174 -9.02 3.99 15.47
C HIS A 174 -10.37 3.68 16.13
N GLY A 175 -10.36 2.87 17.18
CA GLY A 175 -11.57 2.68 17.97
C GLY A 175 -12.12 4.06 18.31
N THR A 176 -13.45 4.21 18.35
CA THR A 176 -14.12 5.51 18.56
C THR A 176 -13.51 6.27 19.73
N ASN A 177 -13.07 5.57 20.78
CA ASN A 177 -12.39 6.17 21.92
C ASN A 177 -11.08 6.88 21.54
N THR A 178 -10.22 6.26 20.73
CA THR A 178 -8.97 6.87 20.25
C THR A 178 -9.23 8.08 19.37
N ILE A 179 -10.25 8.01 18.50
CA ILE A 179 -10.73 9.13 17.69
C ILE A 179 -11.10 10.30 18.60
N MET A 180 -11.99 10.03 19.56
CA MET A 180 -12.51 11.04 20.47
C MET A 180 -11.42 11.62 21.37
N LEU A 181 -10.49 10.80 21.86
CA LEU A 181 -9.35 11.27 22.66
C LEU A 181 -8.47 12.24 21.88
N LYS A 182 -8.18 11.94 20.60
CA LYS A 182 -7.37 12.82 19.75
C LYS A 182 -8.06 14.14 19.46
N ILE A 183 -9.36 14.10 19.12
CA ILE A 183 -10.16 15.31 18.90
C ILE A 183 -10.21 16.15 20.18
N LYS A 184 -10.55 15.55 21.33
CA LYS A 184 -10.60 16.25 22.64
C LYS A 184 -9.26 16.88 22.97
N SER A 185 -8.18 16.14 22.83
CA SER A 185 -6.83 16.64 23.11
C SER A 185 -6.51 17.86 22.24
N ALA A 186 -6.76 17.78 20.93
CA ALA A 186 -6.49 18.90 20.02
C ALA A 186 -7.33 20.14 20.34
N LEU A 187 -8.62 19.98 20.62
CA LEU A 187 -9.51 21.08 20.98
C LEU A 187 -9.14 21.71 22.33
N ASN A 188 -8.67 20.91 23.31
CA ASN A 188 -8.18 21.43 24.59
C ASN A 188 -6.93 22.30 24.43
N PHE A 189 -6.13 22.09 23.38
CA PHE A 189 -5.03 22.98 23.00
C PHE A 189 -5.49 24.21 22.20
N ASN A 190 -6.79 24.54 22.23
CA ASN A 190 -7.39 25.65 21.50
C ASN A 190 -7.25 25.59 19.97
N ASN A 191 -6.95 24.41 19.42
CA ASN A 191 -6.93 24.23 17.97
C ASN A 191 -8.34 24.20 17.38
N THR A 192 -8.44 24.61 16.14
CA THR A 192 -9.62 24.46 15.28
C THR A 192 -9.40 23.28 14.35
N ALA A 193 -10.43 22.47 14.12
CA ALA A 193 -10.40 21.40 13.13
C ALA A 193 -10.73 21.97 11.75
N HIS A 194 -9.84 21.74 10.78
CA HIS A 194 -10.06 22.01 9.36
C HIS A 194 -10.40 20.69 8.67
N LEU A 195 -11.59 20.62 8.08
CA LEU A 195 -12.19 19.39 7.59
C LEU A 195 -12.02 19.29 6.07
N LEU A 196 -11.35 18.24 5.62
CA LEU A 196 -11.00 18.01 4.22
C LEU A 196 -11.40 16.60 3.80
N LYS A 197 -12.13 16.49 2.70
CA LYS A 197 -12.51 15.22 2.11
C LYS A 197 -11.75 15.04 0.79
N ILE A 198 -11.08 13.90 0.64
CA ILE A 198 -10.41 13.52 -0.61
C ILE A 198 -11.12 12.29 -1.17
N ALA A 199 -11.63 12.38 -2.39
CA ALA A 199 -12.37 11.31 -3.02
C ALA A 199 -11.58 10.68 -4.17
N PHE A 200 -11.52 9.35 -4.20
CA PHE A 200 -10.71 8.60 -5.17
C PHE A 200 -11.53 7.94 -6.29
N PHE A 201 -12.85 8.13 -6.33
CA PHE A 201 -13.74 7.39 -7.23
C PHE A 201 -13.54 7.66 -8.72
N HIS A 202 -12.96 8.81 -9.12
CA HIS A 202 -12.59 9.04 -10.52
C HIS A 202 -11.25 8.40 -10.92
N ILE A 203 -10.40 8.07 -9.96
CA ILE A 203 -9.17 7.31 -10.18
C ILE A 203 -9.48 5.80 -10.17
N PHE A 204 -10.30 5.37 -9.20
CA PHE A 204 -10.70 3.99 -9.00
C PHE A 204 -12.22 3.86 -9.05
N PRO A 205 -12.84 3.95 -10.24
CA PRO A 205 -14.30 3.91 -10.39
C PRO A 205 -14.90 2.53 -10.11
N ASP A 206 -14.13 1.47 -10.35
CA ASP A 206 -14.55 0.09 -10.14
C ASP A 206 -14.08 -0.42 -8.77
N THR A 207 -14.99 -0.39 -7.80
CA THR A 207 -14.71 -0.79 -6.41
C THR A 207 -14.41 -2.28 -6.28
N VAL A 208 -14.98 -3.11 -7.17
CA VAL A 208 -14.71 -4.55 -7.21
C VAL A 208 -13.29 -4.80 -7.70
N LYS A 209 -12.86 -4.12 -8.77
CA LYS A 209 -11.46 -4.20 -9.24
C LYS A 209 -10.49 -3.66 -8.20
N LEU A 210 -10.82 -2.58 -7.50
CA LEU A 210 -9.99 -2.06 -6.42
C LEU A 210 -9.71 -3.13 -5.35
N GLN A 211 -10.70 -3.96 -5.01
CA GLN A 211 -10.57 -5.01 -3.99
C GLN A 211 -10.09 -6.37 -4.51
N SER A 212 -10.00 -6.56 -5.84
CA SER A 212 -9.63 -7.83 -6.46
C SER A 212 -8.33 -7.78 -7.27
N ASN A 213 -7.83 -6.59 -7.59
CA ASN A 213 -6.58 -6.40 -8.32
C ASN A 213 -5.49 -5.79 -7.42
N LEU A 214 -4.44 -6.57 -7.15
CA LEU A 214 -3.34 -6.18 -6.27
C LEU A 214 -2.59 -4.93 -6.76
N ASN A 215 -2.43 -4.73 -8.07
CA ASN A 215 -1.71 -3.55 -8.60
C ASN A 215 -2.52 -2.27 -8.40
N ILE A 216 -3.84 -2.33 -8.62
CA ILE A 216 -4.74 -1.20 -8.37
C ILE A 216 -4.80 -0.89 -6.87
N LEU A 217 -4.91 -1.93 -6.03
CA LEU A 217 -4.97 -1.79 -4.57
C LEU A 217 -3.70 -1.15 -4.00
N GLN A 218 -2.52 -1.57 -4.46
CA GLN A 218 -1.25 -0.97 -4.05
C GLN A 218 -1.13 0.49 -4.47
N LEU A 219 -1.56 0.83 -5.69
CA LEU A 219 -1.58 2.23 -6.12
C LEU A 219 -2.47 3.07 -5.21
N TYR A 220 -3.69 2.59 -4.91
CA TYR A 220 -4.59 3.24 -3.97
C TYR A 220 -3.99 3.43 -2.57
N TYR A 221 -3.37 2.39 -2.02
CA TYR A 221 -2.68 2.47 -0.72
C TYR A 221 -1.47 3.39 -0.74
N SER A 222 -0.71 3.41 -1.83
CA SER A 222 0.41 4.34 -1.98
C SER A 222 -0.04 5.80 -1.96
N MET A 223 -1.12 6.14 -2.68
CA MET A 223 -1.68 7.50 -2.66
C MET A 223 -2.19 7.86 -1.27
N THR A 224 -2.92 6.94 -0.63
CA THR A 224 -3.46 7.14 0.72
C THR A 224 -2.33 7.35 1.74
N ASN A 225 -1.36 6.44 1.80
CA ASN A 225 -0.21 6.54 2.72
C ASN A 225 0.62 7.80 2.46
N LYS A 226 0.77 8.22 1.20
CA LYS A 226 1.45 9.48 0.88
C LYS A 226 0.69 10.67 1.46
N ILE A 227 -0.63 10.73 1.31
CA ILE A 227 -1.45 11.79 1.91
C ILE A 227 -1.33 11.75 3.44
N LEU A 228 -1.45 10.57 4.06
CA LEU A 228 -1.29 10.39 5.51
C LEU A 228 0.07 10.91 6.01
N SER A 229 1.15 10.69 5.23
CA SER A 229 2.47 11.21 5.56
C SER A 229 2.56 12.74 5.48
N LEU A 230 1.87 13.35 4.50
CA LEU A 230 1.86 14.80 4.29
C LEU A 230 1.06 15.54 5.36
N ILE A 231 -0.05 14.94 5.81
CA ILE A 231 -0.85 15.53 6.89
C ILE A 231 -0.16 15.40 8.24
N GLY A 232 0.66 14.37 8.45
CA GLY A 232 1.43 14.20 9.68
C GLY A 232 0.62 13.61 10.84
N LYS A 233 1.34 13.12 11.85
CA LYS A 233 0.79 12.31 12.95
C LYS A 233 -0.06 13.09 13.96
N SER A 234 0.09 14.41 14.05
CA SER A 234 -0.74 15.27 14.91
C SER A 234 -2.17 15.39 14.39
N ASN A 235 -2.36 15.23 13.08
CA ASN A 235 -3.65 15.32 12.41
C ASN A 235 -4.36 13.97 12.35
N MET A 236 -5.63 13.98 11.99
CA MET A 236 -6.45 12.79 11.97
C MET A 236 -6.99 12.52 10.58
N ALA A 237 -7.02 11.25 10.18
CA ALA A 237 -7.65 10.85 8.94
C ALA A 237 -8.30 9.46 9.06
N ILE A 238 -9.40 9.25 8.34
CA ILE A 238 -10.12 7.98 8.27
C ILE A 238 -10.43 7.69 6.81
N LEU A 239 -10.10 6.47 6.39
CA LEU A 239 -10.49 5.95 5.09
C LEU A 239 -11.89 5.36 5.20
N GLY A 240 -12.87 6.03 4.58
CA GLY A 240 -14.26 5.58 4.55
C GLY A 240 -14.47 4.42 3.57
N MET A 241 -15.56 3.68 3.76
CA MET A 241 -15.99 2.61 2.85
C MET A 241 -16.46 3.14 1.48
N ASP A 242 -16.67 4.44 1.35
CA ASP A 242 -17.06 5.14 0.13
C ASP A 242 -15.86 5.63 -0.70
N ASN A 243 -14.69 5.01 -0.51
CA ASN A 243 -13.43 5.37 -1.19
C ASN A 243 -13.09 6.86 -1.05
N CYS A 244 -13.38 7.42 0.12
CA CYS A 244 -13.02 8.77 0.50
C CYS A 244 -12.10 8.75 1.72
N LEU A 245 -11.09 9.60 1.73
CA LEU A 245 -10.27 9.88 2.89
C LEU A 245 -10.78 11.17 3.54
N TYR A 246 -11.32 11.03 4.74
CA TYR A 246 -11.76 12.12 5.60
C TYR A 246 -10.59 12.56 6.45
N ILE A 247 -10.27 13.84 6.46
CA ILE A 247 -9.10 14.39 7.13
C ILE A 247 -9.55 15.56 8.01
N SER A 248 -9.08 15.57 9.24
CA SER A 248 -9.16 16.71 10.16
C SER A 248 -7.75 17.19 10.48
N ILE A 249 -7.45 18.41 10.07
CA ILE A 249 -6.19 19.10 10.38
C ILE A 249 -6.44 20.02 11.57
N PHE A 250 -5.74 19.81 12.67
CA PHE A 250 -5.87 20.63 13.86
C PHE A 250 -4.83 21.75 13.81
N SER A 251 -5.28 22.99 13.89
CA SER A 251 -4.42 24.19 13.83
C SER A 251 -4.92 25.27 14.78
N SER A 252 -4.01 25.99 15.43
CA SER A 252 -4.33 27.16 16.24
C SER A 252 -4.65 28.39 15.38
N GLU A 253 -4.23 28.39 14.13
CA GLU A 253 -4.40 29.48 13.17
C GLU A 253 -5.26 29.05 11.98
N ASN A 254 -5.81 30.04 11.27
CA ASN A 254 -6.52 29.78 10.02
C ASN A 254 -5.56 29.23 8.98
N LEU A 255 -5.80 27.98 8.58
CA LEU A 255 -5.01 27.31 7.58
C LEU A 255 -5.31 27.87 6.18
N PRO A 256 -4.31 28.29 5.38
CA PRO A 256 -4.52 28.63 3.97
C PRO A 256 -4.77 27.35 3.16
N ILE A 257 -6.03 26.89 3.15
CA ILE A 257 -6.40 25.56 2.66
C ILE A 257 -6.03 25.35 1.19
N ASP A 258 -6.14 26.37 0.34
CA ASP A 258 -5.79 26.28 -1.08
C ASP A 258 -4.31 25.95 -1.28
N ILE A 259 -3.43 26.54 -0.45
CA ILE A 259 -1.98 26.25 -0.48
C ILE A 259 -1.75 24.82 -0.03
N TYR A 260 -2.49 24.37 0.98
CA TYR A 260 -2.37 23.02 1.51
C TYR A 260 -2.82 21.95 0.50
N ILE A 261 -3.96 22.17 -0.15
CA ILE A 261 -4.48 21.31 -1.22
C ILE A 261 -3.47 21.26 -2.38
N LYS A 262 -2.94 22.40 -2.82
CA LYS A 262 -1.90 22.47 -3.86
C LYS A 262 -0.64 21.69 -3.48
N LYS A 263 -0.22 21.75 -2.21
CA LYS A 263 0.94 20.99 -1.73
C LYS A 263 0.69 19.48 -1.77
N ILE A 264 -0.51 19.04 -1.41
CA ILE A 264 -0.91 17.63 -1.52
C ILE A 264 -0.90 17.20 -2.99
N THR A 265 -1.61 17.91 -3.86
CA THR A 265 -1.73 17.53 -5.28
C THR A 265 -0.39 17.55 -5.99
N ALA A 266 0.44 18.58 -5.79
CA ALA A 266 1.79 18.63 -6.37
C ALA A 266 2.67 17.48 -5.88
N SER A 267 2.63 17.16 -4.59
CA SER A 267 3.39 16.03 -4.06
C SER A 267 2.94 14.67 -4.59
N LEU A 268 1.66 14.51 -4.92
CA LEU A 268 1.13 13.28 -5.53
C LEU A 268 1.49 13.24 -7.03
N ALA A 269 1.32 14.34 -7.75
CA ALA A 269 1.62 14.44 -9.18
C ALA A 269 3.09 14.10 -9.48
N ASN A 270 4.02 14.53 -8.61
CA ASN A 270 5.44 14.18 -8.73
C ASN A 270 5.73 12.67 -8.64
N ILE A 271 4.82 11.86 -8.10
CA ILE A 271 4.98 10.40 -7.94
C ILE A 271 4.18 9.64 -8.98
N TYR A 272 2.93 10.08 -9.24
CA TYR A 272 1.95 9.32 -10.02
C TYR A 272 1.64 9.93 -11.39
N GLY A 273 2.07 11.15 -11.67
CA GLY A 273 1.76 11.92 -12.87
C GLY A 273 0.57 12.86 -12.70
N GLU A 274 0.58 13.98 -13.43
CA GLU A 274 -0.44 15.03 -13.35
C GLU A 274 -1.83 14.52 -13.77
N ASP A 275 -1.91 13.76 -14.86
CA ASP A 275 -3.18 13.26 -15.41
C ASP A 275 -3.97 12.38 -14.43
N LEU A 276 -3.27 11.57 -13.64
CA LEU A 276 -3.90 10.73 -12.63
C LEU A 276 -4.37 11.59 -11.45
N CYS A 277 -3.53 12.51 -10.99
CA CYS A 277 -3.82 13.36 -9.84
C CYS A 277 -4.89 14.43 -10.13
N ALA A 278 -5.05 14.85 -11.38
CA ALA A 278 -6.12 15.76 -11.81
C ALA A 278 -7.53 15.18 -11.60
N LYS A 279 -7.64 13.86 -11.44
CA LYS A 279 -8.91 13.16 -11.16
C LYS A 279 -9.23 13.09 -9.66
N LEU A 280 -8.34 13.53 -8.77
CA LEU A 280 -8.64 13.63 -7.34
C LEU A 280 -9.62 14.78 -7.10
N LEU A 281 -10.70 14.50 -6.38
CA LEU A 281 -11.55 15.57 -5.84
C LEU A 281 -11.17 15.82 -4.40
N ILE A 282 -10.86 17.08 -4.10
CA ILE A 282 -10.44 17.51 -2.76
C ILE A 282 -11.36 18.64 -2.33
N ASP A 283 -12.28 18.33 -1.41
CA ASP A 283 -13.32 19.24 -0.93
C ASP A 283 -12.98 19.71 0.48
N TYR A 284 -12.83 21.02 0.66
CA TYR A 284 -12.78 21.62 2.00
C TYR A 284 -14.19 21.87 2.51
N THR A 285 -14.59 21.14 3.55
CA THR A 285 -15.96 21.20 4.08
C THR A 285 -16.14 22.27 5.15
N GLY A 286 -15.04 22.90 5.59
CA GLY A 286 -15.06 24.01 6.54
C GLY A 286 -14.26 23.74 7.81
N THR A 287 -14.53 24.53 8.84
CA THR A 287 -13.90 24.42 10.16
C THR A 287 -14.90 24.06 11.24
N SER A 288 -14.45 23.36 12.29
CA SER A 288 -15.26 23.18 13.49
C SER A 288 -14.41 23.18 14.78
N LYS A 289 -15.02 23.67 15.87
CA LYS A 289 -14.56 23.46 17.25
C LYS A 289 -15.49 22.53 18.03
N ASN A 290 -16.59 22.09 17.41
CA ASN A 290 -17.58 21.23 18.01
C ASN A 290 -17.17 19.77 17.79
N ILE A 291 -16.95 19.05 18.88
CA ILE A 291 -16.54 17.65 18.83
C ILE A 291 -17.53 16.75 18.07
N ASN A 292 -18.84 17.02 18.17
CA ASN A 292 -19.87 16.21 17.51
C ASN A 292 -19.84 16.43 16.00
N GLU A 293 -19.68 17.67 15.53
CA GLU A 293 -19.54 17.96 14.10
C GLU A 293 -18.29 17.31 13.48
N ILE A 294 -17.17 17.32 14.20
CA ILE A 294 -15.92 16.66 13.76
C ILE A 294 -16.12 15.14 13.70
N LYS A 295 -16.81 14.56 14.70
CA LYS A 295 -17.14 13.14 14.73
C LYS A 295 -18.06 12.74 13.57
N ASP A 296 -19.09 13.54 13.31
CA ASP A 296 -20.07 13.30 12.23
C ASP A 296 -19.41 13.44 10.86
N PHE A 297 -18.49 14.40 10.70
CA PHE A 297 -17.69 14.58 9.48
C PHE A 297 -16.92 13.32 9.09
N PHE A 298 -16.32 12.62 10.05
CA PHE A 298 -15.61 11.38 9.80
C PHE A 298 -16.52 10.24 9.33
N LYS A 299 -17.83 10.48 9.22
CA LYS A 299 -18.86 9.47 8.93
C LYS A 299 -18.62 8.25 9.78
N ALA A 300 -18.40 8.45 11.08
CA ALA A 300 -18.25 7.36 12.02
C ALA A 300 -19.59 6.60 12.07
N VAL A 301 -19.81 5.71 11.11
CA VAL A 301 -20.44 4.43 11.37
C VAL A 301 -19.47 3.74 12.32
N ILE A 302 -19.56 4.13 13.59
CA ILE A 302 -19.40 3.19 14.68
C ILE A 302 -20.45 2.15 14.32
N ASN A 303 -20.03 1.04 13.69
CA ASN A 303 -20.84 -0.15 13.81
C ASN A 303 -20.83 -0.44 15.31
N ASP A 304 -21.85 0.03 16.02
CA ASP A 304 -22.25 -0.42 17.36
C ASP A 304 -22.69 -1.89 17.28
N LYS A 305 -21.78 -2.74 16.79
CA LYS A 305 -21.90 -4.19 16.72
C LYS A 305 -20.66 -4.82 17.34
N THR A 306 -20.29 -4.34 18.52
CA THR A 306 -19.59 -5.12 19.55
C THR A 306 -19.78 -4.40 20.87
N SER A 307 -20.99 -4.54 21.42
CA SER A 307 -21.21 -4.59 22.87
C SER A 307 -21.12 -6.05 23.30
#